data_AF-A0A7X8F6P1-F1
#
_entry.id   AF-A0A7X8F6P1-F1
#
_cell.length_a   1.000
_cell.length_b   1.000
_cell.length_c   1.000
_cell.angle_alpha   90.00
_cell.angle_beta   90.00
_cell.angle_gamma   90.00
#
_symmetry.space_group_name_H-M   'P 1'
#
loop_
_entity.id
_entity.type
_entity.pdbx_description
1 polymer ?
#
loop_
_entity_poly.entity_id
_entity_poly.type
_entity_poly.pdbx_seq_one_letter_code
_entity_poly.pdbx_strand_id
1 'polypeptide(L)'
;MISKTTGIVLRTVKYSDRASVVTVYTRDYGRMAYMVYGIYGKKSAAKAACFLPLSLIEITAAHHPGKDVQQMKEARIEENLINTHHNPIKNAIALFIAELLYKTLKHPEPESELFDFLRQSILILNDKEEGI
;
A
#
# COMPACT_ATOMS: atom_id res chain seq x y z
N MET A 1 -1.93 5.35 -19.80
CA MET A 1 -0.52 5.01 -20.04
C MET A 1 -0.11 3.96 -19.00
N ILE A 2 0.81 3.04 -19.32
CA ILE A 2 1.37 2.14 -18.31
C ILE A 2 2.54 2.86 -17.66
N SER A 3 2.53 2.96 -16.34
CA SER A 3 3.59 3.60 -15.58
C SER A 3 3.93 2.79 -14.34
N LYS A 4 5.10 3.12 -13.80
CA LYS A 4 5.69 2.48 -12.63
C LYS A 4 5.85 3.55 -11.55
N THR A 5 5.44 3.25 -10.32
CA THR A 5 5.52 4.15 -9.16
C THR A 5 5.71 3.31 -7.89
N THR A 6 6.22 3.91 -6.82
CA THR A 6 6.14 3.35 -5.47
C THR A 6 4.86 3.80 -4.77
N GLY A 7 4.48 3.07 -3.72
CA GLY A 7 3.23 3.29 -3.02
C GLY A 7 3.19 2.69 -1.61
N ILE A 8 2.40 3.32 -0.74
CA ILE A 8 2.09 2.87 0.62
C ILE A 8 0.66 2.32 0.62
N VAL A 9 0.50 1.05 1.00
CA VAL A 9 -0.83 0.43 1.08
C VAL A 9 -1.59 0.99 2.27
N LEU A 10 -2.74 1.60 2.00
CA LEU A 10 -3.59 2.18 3.05
C LEU A 10 -4.73 1.24 3.44
N ARG A 11 -5.40 0.65 2.45
CA ARG A 11 -6.61 -0.13 2.70
C ARG A 11 -6.83 -1.18 1.61
N THR A 12 -7.22 -2.39 2.01
CA THR A 12 -7.60 -3.48 1.08
C THR A 12 -9.03 -3.91 1.39
N VAL A 13 -9.91 -3.89 0.39
CA VAL A 13 -11.32 -4.27 0.53
C VAL A 13 -11.65 -5.37 -0.47
N LYS A 14 -12.22 -6.49 -0.01
CA LYS A 14 -12.70 -7.56 -0.90
C LYS A 14 -13.83 -6.99 -1.77
N TYR A 15 -13.70 -7.13 -3.08
CA TYR A 15 -14.69 -6.65 -4.06
C TYR A 15 -15.50 -7.81 -4.65
N SER A 16 -14.84 -8.95 -4.88
CA SER A 16 -15.48 -10.19 -5.31
C SER A 16 -14.67 -11.39 -4.82
N ASP A 17 -15.07 -12.60 -5.19
CA ASP A 17 -14.29 -13.81 -4.86
C ASP A 17 -12.91 -13.84 -5.51
N ARG A 18 -12.72 -13.10 -6.59
CA ARG A 18 -11.45 -13.06 -7.33
C ARG A 18 -10.71 -11.74 -7.23
N ALA A 19 -11.35 -10.68 -6.74
CA ALA A 19 -10.83 -9.33 -6.81
C ALA A 19 -10.96 -8.56 -5.48
N SER A 20 -10.00 -7.67 -5.24
CA SER A 20 -10.03 -6.69 -4.16
C SER A 20 -9.68 -5.31 -4.71
N VAL A 21 -10.23 -4.28 -4.08
CA VAL A 21 -9.81 -2.90 -4.31
C VAL A 21 -8.79 -2.54 -3.24
N VAL A 22 -7.60 -2.14 -3.67
CA VAL A 22 -6.51 -1.70 -2.81
C VAL A 22 -6.35 -0.19 -2.99
N THR A 23 -6.53 0.57 -1.92
CA THR A 23 -6.20 2.00 -1.87
C THR A 23 -4.75 2.16 -1.48
N VAL A 24 -3.99 2.87 -2.31
CA VAL A 24 -2.56 3.11 -2.14
C VAL A 24 -2.30 4.61 -2.24
N TYR A 25 -1.49 5.14 -1.34
CA TYR A 25 -0.90 6.46 -1.51
C TYR A 25 0.39 6.30 -2.31
N THR A 26 0.39 6.79 -3.54
CA THR A 26 1.49 6.65 -4.50
C THR A 26 2.29 7.92 -4.60
N ARG A 27 3.59 7.79 -4.86
CA ARG A 27 4.50 8.93 -4.99
C ARG A 27 4.10 9.85 -6.15
N ASP A 28 3.77 9.28 -7.30
CA ASP A 28 3.60 10.04 -8.54
C ASP A 28 2.14 10.37 -8.88
N TYR A 29 1.17 9.68 -8.27
CA TYR A 29 -0.26 9.84 -8.57
C TYR A 29 -1.11 10.12 -7.32
N GLY A 30 -0.48 10.40 -6.18
CA GLY A 30 -1.18 10.62 -4.92
C GLY A 30 -2.03 9.41 -4.52
N ARG A 31 -3.21 9.66 -3.94
CA ARG A 31 -4.11 8.60 -3.50
C ARG A 31 -4.84 7.95 -4.69
N MET A 32 -4.58 6.66 -4.90
CA MET A 32 -5.17 5.88 -5.99
C MET A 32 -5.82 4.60 -5.49
N ALA A 33 -6.94 4.21 -6.10
CA ALA A 33 -7.54 2.89 -5.91
C ALA A 33 -7.18 1.99 -7.08
N TYR A 34 -6.79 0.75 -6.78
CA TYR A 34 -6.39 -0.25 -7.75
C TYR A 34 -7.21 -1.53 -7.59
N MET A 35 -7.71 -2.06 -8.72
CA MET A 35 -8.28 -3.40 -8.77
C MET A 35 -7.16 -4.43 -8.84
N VAL A 36 -7.17 -5.39 -7.91
CA VAL A 36 -6.17 -6.46 -7.81
C VAL A 36 -6.85 -7.82 -7.74
N TYR A 37 -6.35 -8.77 -8.52
CA TYR A 37 -6.91 -10.11 -8.59
C TYR A 37 -6.06 -11.15 -7.83
N GLY A 38 -6.72 -12.11 -7.20
CA GLY A 38 -6.08 -13.31 -6.66
C GLY A 38 -5.28 -13.12 -5.37
N ILE A 39 -5.58 -12.07 -4.58
CA ILE A 39 -4.93 -11.83 -3.27
C ILE A 39 -5.18 -12.98 -2.28
N TYR A 40 -6.32 -13.68 -2.38
CA TYR A 40 -6.73 -14.74 -1.45
C TYR A 40 -6.70 -16.15 -2.08
N GLY A 41 -6.00 -16.34 -3.21
CA GLY A 41 -5.91 -17.64 -3.89
C GLY A 41 -4.99 -18.65 -3.17
N LYS A 42 -5.12 -19.94 -3.50
CA LYS A 42 -4.35 -21.04 -2.85
C LYS A 42 -2.81 -20.92 -2.93
N LYS A 43 -2.26 -20.09 -3.83
CA LYS A 43 -0.80 -19.84 -3.99
C LYS A 43 -0.44 -18.36 -3.88
N SER A 44 -1.20 -17.58 -3.12
CA SER A 44 -1.13 -16.12 -3.13
C SER A 44 -0.34 -15.48 -1.99
N ALA A 45 0.27 -16.25 -1.08
CA ALA A 45 0.88 -15.72 0.15
C ALA A 45 1.86 -14.55 -0.11
N ALA A 46 2.77 -14.68 -1.08
CA ALA A 46 3.70 -13.60 -1.45
C ALA A 46 2.97 -12.36 -2.01
N LYS A 47 1.88 -12.57 -2.75
CA LYS A 47 1.04 -11.49 -3.26
C LYS A 47 0.23 -10.83 -2.14
N ALA A 48 -0.28 -11.60 -1.20
CA ALA A 48 -1.02 -11.09 -0.04
C ALA A 48 -0.14 -10.21 0.84
N ALA A 49 1.14 -10.57 1.02
CA ALA A 49 2.13 -9.77 1.76
C ALA A 49 2.31 -8.35 1.18
N CYS A 50 2.20 -8.20 -0.16
CA CYS A 50 2.25 -6.88 -0.80
C CYS A 50 1.10 -5.96 -0.36
N PHE A 51 -0.02 -6.51 0.10
CA PHE A 51 -1.24 -5.76 0.40
C PHE A 51 -1.63 -5.78 1.88
N LEU A 52 -0.65 -6.06 2.74
CA LEU A 52 -0.77 -5.77 4.17
C LEU A 52 -0.80 -4.24 4.38
N PRO A 53 -1.50 -3.76 5.41
CA PRO A 53 -1.53 -2.33 5.72
C PRO A 53 -0.13 -1.78 5.98
N LEU A 54 0.10 -0.56 5.47
CA LEU A 54 1.37 0.16 5.54
C LEU A 54 2.53 -0.49 4.76
N SER A 55 2.30 -1.54 3.96
CA SER A 55 3.32 -2.10 3.09
C SER A 55 3.84 -1.07 2.08
N LEU A 56 5.16 -1.06 1.89
CA LEU A 56 5.84 -0.33 0.82
C LEU A 56 5.93 -1.22 -0.42
N ILE A 57 5.34 -0.77 -1.51
CA ILE A 57 5.24 -1.54 -2.75
C ILE A 57 5.64 -0.74 -3.98
N GLU A 58 6.23 -1.44 -4.93
CA GLU A 58 6.42 -0.99 -6.29
C GLU A 58 5.25 -1.47 -7.14
N ILE A 59 4.63 -0.57 -7.89
CA ILE A 59 3.41 -0.82 -8.67
C ILE A 59 3.70 -0.53 -10.14
N THR A 60 3.29 -1.45 -11.00
CA THR A 60 3.06 -1.16 -12.41
C THR A 60 1.56 -1.18 -12.69
N ALA A 61 1.02 -0.06 -13.16
CA ALA A 61 -0.42 0.09 -13.39
C ALA A 61 -0.71 0.82 -14.70
N ALA A 62 -1.92 0.60 -15.22
CA ALA A 62 -2.45 1.38 -16.32
C ALA A 62 -3.35 2.49 -15.76
N HIS A 63 -2.91 3.74 -15.86
CA HIS A 63 -3.69 4.90 -15.46
C HIS A 63 -4.49 5.43 -16.63
N HIS A 64 -5.81 5.46 -16.45
CA HIS A 64 -6.80 6.00 -17.37
C HIS A 64 -7.49 7.20 -16.71
N PRO A 65 -7.42 8.39 -17.32
CA PRO A 65 -8.15 9.56 -16.84
C PRO A 65 -9.65 9.26 -16.70
N GLY A 66 -10.27 9.76 -15.63
CA GLY A 66 -11.70 9.60 -15.37
C GLY A 66 -12.14 8.25 -14.79
N LYS A 67 -11.22 7.30 -14.53
CA LYS A 67 -11.51 6.09 -13.77
C LYS A 67 -11.14 6.24 -12.30
N ASP A 68 -12.10 5.98 -11.42
CA ASP A 68 -11.86 5.99 -9.97
C ASP A 68 -11.00 4.82 -9.50
N VAL A 69 -11.11 3.68 -10.19
CA VAL A 69 -10.34 2.47 -9.90
C VAL A 69 -9.50 2.08 -11.12
N GLN A 70 -8.19 2.07 -10.93
CA GLN A 70 -7.20 1.74 -11.95
C GLN A 70 -6.89 0.24 -11.95
N GLN A 71 -6.32 -0.26 -13.04
CA GLN A 71 -5.93 -1.66 -13.13
C GLN A 71 -4.45 -1.82 -12.79
N MET A 72 -4.17 -2.52 -11.69
CA MET A 72 -2.82 -2.90 -11.32
C MET A 72 -2.39 -4.13 -12.13
N LYS A 73 -1.26 -4.03 -12.82
CA LYS A 73 -0.67 -5.13 -13.58
C LYS A 73 0.26 -5.96 -12.73
N GLU A 74 1.17 -5.29 -12.03
CA GLU A 74 2.14 -5.91 -11.15
C GLU A 74 2.28 -5.11 -9.85
N ALA A 75 2.55 -5.83 -8.77
CA ALA A 75 2.99 -5.27 -7.50
C ALA A 75 4.12 -6.13 -6.94
N ARG A 76 5.11 -5.48 -6.35
CA ARG A 76 6.25 -6.12 -5.68
C ARG A 76 6.48 -5.42 -4.36
N ILE A 77 6.97 -6.17 -3.37
CA ILE A 77 7.45 -5.58 -2.12
C ILE A 77 8.66 -4.70 -2.48
N GLU A 78 8.58 -3.42 -2.12
CA GLU A 78 9.69 -2.48 -2.27
C GLU A 78 10.72 -2.72 -1.17
N GLU A 79 10.24 -2.77 0.08
CA GLU A 79 11.06 -2.92 1.28
C GLU A 79 10.45 -3.98 2.20
N ASN A 80 11.29 -4.81 2.79
CA ASN A 80 10.83 -5.96 3.58
C ASN A 80 10.57 -5.59 5.04
N LEU A 81 9.31 -5.31 5.37
CA LEU A 81 8.89 -4.83 6.70
C LEU A 81 8.58 -5.96 7.70
N ILE A 82 9.43 -7.01 7.75
CA ILE A 82 9.20 -8.21 8.59
C ILE A 82 8.92 -7.83 10.04
N ASN A 83 9.73 -6.94 10.62
CA ASN A 83 9.59 -6.54 12.02
C ASN A 83 8.28 -5.82 12.28
N THR A 84 7.80 -5.03 11.31
CA THR A 84 6.52 -4.33 11.43
C THR A 84 5.35 -5.30 11.37
N HIS A 85 5.34 -6.23 10.42
CA HIS A 85 4.19 -7.11 10.18
C HIS A 85 4.15 -8.35 11.09
N HIS A 86 5.28 -8.80 11.63
CA HIS A 86 5.35 -9.97 12.52
C HIS A 86 5.30 -9.62 14.01
N ASN A 87 5.72 -8.41 14.42
CA ASN A 87 5.57 -7.96 15.80
C ASN A 87 4.14 -7.46 16.03
N PRO A 88 3.38 -8.00 17.00
CA PRO A 88 1.97 -7.66 17.20
C PRO A 88 1.74 -6.19 17.55
N ILE A 89 2.65 -5.57 18.31
CA ILE A 89 2.55 -4.16 18.70
C ILE A 89 2.76 -3.27 17.48
N LYS A 90 3.83 -3.50 16.71
CA LYS A 90 4.12 -2.72 15.50
C LYS A 90 3.07 -2.93 14.42
N ASN A 91 2.53 -4.14 14.30
CA ASN A 91 1.46 -4.41 13.35
C ASN A 91 0.18 -3.63 13.72
N ALA A 92 -0.16 -3.55 15.01
CA ALA A 92 -1.28 -2.72 15.46
C ALA A 92 -1.04 -1.22 15.15
N ILE A 93 0.19 -0.73 15.34
CA ILE A 93 0.58 0.63 14.95
C ILE A 93 0.44 0.81 13.43
N ALA A 94 0.89 -0.15 12.63
CA ALA A 94 0.80 -0.09 11.18
C ALA A 94 -0.65 -0.06 10.69
N LEU A 95 -1.52 -0.89 11.27
CA LEU A 95 -2.97 -0.86 11.02
C LEU A 95 -3.57 0.51 11.34
N PHE A 96 -3.23 1.07 12.50
CA PHE A 96 -3.72 2.37 12.92
C PHE A 96 -3.25 3.49 11.99
N ILE A 97 -1.96 3.55 11.66
CA ILE A 97 -1.39 4.57 10.78
C ILE A 97 -2.00 4.45 9.38
N ALA A 98 -2.13 3.25 8.83
CA ALA A 98 -2.73 3.05 7.52
C ALA A 98 -4.19 3.57 7.46
N GLU A 99 -4.98 3.29 8.50
CA GLU A 99 -6.36 3.80 8.61
C GLU A 99 -6.41 5.32 8.85
N LEU A 100 -5.49 5.85 9.65
CA LEU A 100 -5.35 7.30 9.88
C LEU A 100 -5.06 8.02 8.55
N LEU A 101 -4.04 7.57 7.82
CA LEU A 101 -3.67 8.11 6.51
C LEU A 101 -4.81 7.96 5.51
N TYR A 102 -5.53 6.82 5.51
CA TYR A 102 -6.72 6.63 4.67
C TYR A 102 -7.81 7.67 4.95
N LYS A 103 -7.97 8.12 6.20
CA LYS A 103 -8.97 9.13 6.58
C LYS A 103 -8.50 10.56 6.34
N THR A 104 -7.20 10.83 6.43
CA THR A 104 -6.65 12.19 6.34
C THR A 104 -6.22 12.57 4.91
N LEU A 105 -5.61 11.66 4.17
CA LEU A 105 -5.15 11.88 2.79
C LEU A 105 -6.32 11.73 1.82
N LYS A 106 -7.20 12.73 1.76
CA LYS A 106 -8.39 12.70 0.87
C LYS A 106 -8.13 13.26 -0.52
N HIS A 107 -7.11 14.10 -0.66
CA HIS A 107 -6.79 14.74 -1.94
C HIS A 107 -6.04 13.76 -2.86
N PRO A 108 -6.40 13.71 -4.15
CA PRO A 108 -5.75 12.82 -5.12
C PRO A 108 -4.39 13.36 -5.59
N GLU A 109 -4.02 14.58 -5.21
CA GLU A 109 -2.80 15.22 -5.69
C GLU A 109 -1.54 14.52 -5.13
N PRO A 110 -0.53 14.28 -5.98
CA PRO A 110 0.75 13.75 -5.54
C PRO A 110 1.51 14.80 -4.72
N GLU A 111 2.04 14.38 -3.58
CA GLU A 111 2.90 15.20 -2.73
C GLU A 111 4.15 14.40 -2.39
N SER A 112 5.17 14.52 -3.25
CA SER A 112 6.36 13.67 -3.16
C SER A 112 7.13 13.83 -1.85
N GLU A 113 7.19 15.04 -1.28
CA GLU A 113 7.85 15.29 0.01
C GLU A 113 7.16 14.57 1.16
N LEU A 114 5.82 14.62 1.21
CA LEU A 114 5.03 13.90 2.20
C LEU A 114 5.18 12.39 2.01
N PHE A 115 5.14 11.90 0.77
CA PHE A 115 5.37 10.48 0.49
C PHE A 115 6.74 10.03 1.00
N ASP A 116 7.80 10.76 0.69
CA ASP A 116 9.17 10.42 1.08
C ASP A 116 9.34 10.46 2.60
N PHE A 117 8.71 11.43 3.28
CA PHE A 117 8.65 11.50 4.75
C PHE A 117 7.94 10.29 5.37
N LEU A 118 6.77 9.91 4.84
CA LEU A 118 6.00 8.76 5.33
C LEU A 118 6.77 7.46 5.10
N ARG A 119 7.35 7.28 3.91
CA ARG A 119 8.21 6.14 3.57
C ARG A 119 9.34 5.99 4.59
N GLN A 120 10.08 7.06 4.86
CA GLN A 120 11.17 7.02 5.82
C GLN A 120 10.69 6.72 7.25
N SER A 121 9.54 7.27 7.64
CA SER A 121 8.94 7.00 8.97
C SER A 121 8.55 5.52 9.14
N ILE A 122 8.05 4.89 8.08
CA ILE A 122 7.71 3.45 8.06
C ILE A 122 8.97 2.59 8.20
N LEU A 123 10.06 2.95 7.52
CA LEU A 123 11.34 2.25 7.66
C LEU A 123 11.89 2.36 9.09
N ILE A 124 11.83 3.54 9.69
CA ILE A 124 12.25 3.73 11.09
C ILE A 124 11.39 2.89 12.04
N LEU A 125 10.07 2.84 11.85
CA LEU A 125 9.18 1.98 12.64
C LEU A 125 9.59 0.50 12.53
N ASN A 126 10.00 0.06 11.33
CA ASN A 126 10.45 -1.31 11.11
C ASN A 126 11.75 -1.61 11.85
N ASP A 127 12.72 -0.70 11.82
CA ASP A 127 14.07 -0.96 12.31
C ASP A 127 14.21 -0.80 13.83
N LYS A 128 13.33 -0.04 14.49
CA LYS A 128 13.38 0.14 15.95
C LYS A 128 13.10 -1.15 16.73
N GLU A 129 14.05 -1.66 17.50
CA GLU A 129 13.86 -2.93 18.23
C GLU A 129 12.94 -2.82 19.45
N GLU A 130 12.91 -1.66 20.11
CA GLU A 130 12.07 -1.40 21.29
C GLU A 130 10.85 -0.54 20.94
N GLY A 131 9.70 -0.88 21.55
CA GLY A 131 8.54 0.00 21.56
C GLY A 131 8.88 1.31 22.28
N ILE A 132 8.23 2.39 21.88
CA ILE A 132 8.34 3.70 22.55
C ILE A 132 8.13 3.52 24.06
#